data_AF-A0A559QVP5-F1
#
_entry.id   AF-A0A559QVP5-F1
#
_cell.length_a   1.000
_cell.length_b   1.000
_cell.length_c   1.000
_cell.angle_alpha   90.00
_cell.angle_beta   90.00
_cell.angle_gamma   90.00
#
_symmetry.space_group_name_H-M   'P 1'
#
loop_
_entity.id
_entity.type
_entity.pdbx_description
1 polymer ?
#
loop_
_entity_poly.entity_id
_entity_poly.type
_entity_poly.pdbx_seq_one_letter_code
_entity_poly.pdbx_strand_id
1 'polypeptide(L)' 'MLNQIAKIFMNGRSQAVRLPKEFRFDCDEVYITKQGDKVVISPTKPTWDEFFSEPSAFDESFLAEREQNAPQERDFY' A
#
# COMPACT_ATOMS: atom_id res chain seq x y z
N MET A 1 -13.74 13.47 3.80
CA MET A 1 -12.87 13.22 2.63
C MET A 1 -12.88 14.46 1.75
N LEU A 2 -11.71 14.94 1.31
CA LEU A 2 -11.62 15.98 0.28
C LEU A 2 -11.95 15.34 -1.08
N ASN A 3 -12.85 15.96 -1.85
CA ASN A 3 -13.19 15.51 -3.20
C ASN A 3 -13.14 16.70 -4.16
N GLN A 4 -12.37 16.59 -5.23
CA GLN A 4 -12.28 17.57 -6.30
C GLN A 4 -12.33 16.87 -7.66
N ILE A 5 -13.00 17.51 -8.62
CA ILE A 5 -13.06 17.01 -10.00
C ILE A 5 -11.73 17.35 -10.69
N ALA A 6 -10.99 16.32 -11.10
CA ALA A 6 -9.80 16.47 -11.93
C ALA A 6 -10.13 16.27 -13.41
N LYS A 7 -9.39 16.95 -14.29
CA LYS A 7 -9.49 16.73 -15.75
C LYS A 7 -8.66 15.52 -16.17
N ILE A 8 -9.27 14.68 -17.00
CA ILE A 8 -8.59 13.66 -17.79
C ILE A 8 -8.19 14.25 -19.14
N PHE A 9 -7.00 13.92 -19.61
CA PHE A 9 -6.48 14.34 -20.91
C PHE A 9 -5.55 13.27 -21.49
N MET A 10 -5.16 13.44 -22.76
CA MET A 10 -4.20 12.56 -23.43
C MET A 10 -2.79 13.17 -23.36
N ASN A 11 -1.80 12.34 -23.03
CA ASN A 11 -0.38 12.66 -23.16
C ASN A 11 0.26 11.66 -24.13
N GLY A 12 0.45 12.10 -25.38
CA GLY A 12 0.81 11.20 -26.47
C GLY A 12 -0.25 10.12 -26.67
N ARG A 13 0.15 8.85 -26.55
CA ARG A 13 -0.75 7.68 -26.66
C ARG A 13 -1.36 7.22 -25.33
N SER A 14 -1.01 7.88 -24.22
CA SER A 14 -1.44 7.51 -22.87
C SER A 14 -2.52 8.45 -22.34
N GLN A 15 -3.39 7.94 -21.48
CA GLN A 15 -4.34 8.77 -20.73
C GLN A 15 -3.68 9.26 -19.43
N ALA A 16 -3.96 10.50 -19.03
CA ALA A 16 -3.41 11.13 -17.84
C ALA A 16 -4.49 11.88 -17.05
N VAL A 17 -4.30 11.99 -15.74
CA VAL A 17 -5.11 12.81 -14.83
C VAL A 17 -4.25 13.98 -14.36
N ARG A 18 -4.77 15.21 -14.44
CA ARG A 18 -4.07 16.37 -13.86
C ARG A 18 -4.39 16.45 -12.36
N LEU A 19 -3.42 16.09 -11.51
CA LEU A 19 -3.56 16.23 -10.06
C LEU A 19 -3.60 17.71 -9.65
N PRO A 20 -4.65 18.16 -8.93
CA PRO A 20 -4.66 19.46 -8.27
C PRO A 20 -3.52 19.56 -7.24
N LYS A 21 -3.19 20.80 -6.83
CA LYS A 21 -2.00 21.08 -6.01
C LYS A 21 -1.97 20.28 -4.70
N GLU A 22 -3.11 20.15 -4.05
CA GLU A 22 -3.30 19.48 -2.77
C GLU A 22 -3.24 17.95 -2.84
N PHE A 23 -3.25 17.36 -4.05
CA PHE A 23 -3.14 15.91 -4.26
C PHE A 23 -1.80 15.50 -4.89
N ARG A 24 -0.82 16.42 -4.95
CA ARG A 24 0.50 16.10 -5.50
C ARG A 24 1.27 15.16 -4.57
N PHE A 25 1.96 14.19 -5.15
CA PHE A 25 2.91 13.35 -4.43
C PHE A 25 4.27 14.03 -4.35
N ASP A 26 5.02 13.74 -3.28
CA ASP A 26 6.42 14.10 -3.13
C ASP A 26 7.33 12.94 -3.61
N CYS A 27 7.02 12.39 -4.78
CA CYS A 27 7.77 11.31 -5.41
C CYS A 27 7.59 11.32 -6.93
N ASP A 28 8.56 10.74 -7.65
CA ASP A 28 8.55 10.69 -9.11
C ASP A 28 7.72 9.52 -9.67
N GLU A 29 7.52 8.47 -8.86
CA GLU A 29 6.83 7.24 -9.24
C GLU A 29 5.77 6.87 -8.22
N VAL A 30 4.66 6.27 -8.70
CA VAL A 30 3.51 5.85 -7.88
C VAL A 30 3.09 4.43 -8.23
N TYR A 31 2.56 3.70 -7.26
CA TYR A 31 1.82 2.48 -7.52
C TYR A 31 0.41 2.82 -8.02
N ILE A 32 -0.08 2.02 -8.97
CA ILE A 32 -1.44 2.13 -9.49
C ILE A 32 -2.12 0.77 -9.32
N THR A 33 -3.23 0.74 -8.60
CA THR A 33 -4.03 -0.48 -8.37
C THR A 33 -5.47 -0.26 -8.82
N LYS A 34 -6.02 -1.22 -9.57
CA LYS A 34 -7.43 -1.20 -9.96
C LYS A 34 -8.27 -1.97 -8.95
N GLN A 35 -9.30 -1.33 -8.42
CA GLN A 35 -10.25 -1.92 -7.47
C GLN A 35 -11.68 -1.70 -8.00
N GLY A 36 -12.20 -2.67 -8.76
CA GLY A 36 -13.49 -2.54 -9.44
C GLY A 36 -13.45 -1.44 -10.51
N ASP A 37 -14.28 -0.42 -10.34
CA ASP A 37 -14.37 0.79 -11.18
C ASP A 37 -13.40 1.90 -10.74
N LYS A 38 -12.70 1.71 -9.61
CA LYS A 38 -11.77 2.71 -9.06
C LYS A 38 -10.33 2.42 -9.46
N VAL A 39 -9.57 3.50 -9.62
CA VAL A 39 -8.10 3.47 -9.70
C VAL A 39 -7.56 4.11 -8.43
N VAL A 40 -6.79 3.35 -7.65
CA VAL A 40 -6.11 3.80 -6.44
C VAL A 40 -4.65 4.08 -6.81
N ILE A 41 -4.16 5.27 -6.46
CA ILE A 41 -2.79 5.69 -6.71
C ILE A 41 -2.13 5.96 -5.35
N SER A 42 -0.99 5.33 -5.08
CA SER A 42 -0.24 5.45 -3.83
C SER A 42 1.25 5.69 -4.09
N PRO A 43 1.99 6.33 -3.17
CA PRO A 43 3.43 6.55 -3.35
C PRO A 43 4.20 5.22 -3.46
N THR A 44 5.28 5.20 -4.25
CA THR A 44 6.14 4.00 -4.41
C THR A 44 7.00 3.66 -3.21
N LYS A 45 7.21 4.61 -2.31
CA LYS A 45 8.07 4.44 -1.13
C LYS A 45 7.25 4.62 0.13
N PRO A 46 6.53 3.58 0.60
CA PRO A 46 6.19 3.55 2.02
C PRO A 46 7.53 3.56 2.77
N THR A 47 7.71 4.55 3.64
CA THR A 47 8.84 4.49 4.57
C THR A 47 8.53 3.40 5.61
N TRP A 48 9.56 2.77 6.17
CA TRP A 48 9.35 1.91 7.34
C TRP A 48 8.66 2.69 8.47
N ASP A 49 8.93 4.00 8.56
CA ASP A 49 8.27 4.90 9.49
C ASP A 49 6.75 4.98 9.25
N GLU A 50 6.29 5.11 7.99
CA GLU A 50 4.86 5.06 7.65
C GLU A 50 4.24 3.73 8.08
N PHE A 51 4.86 2.61 7.72
CA PHE A 51 4.37 1.28 8.07
C PHE A 51 4.24 1.08 9.60
N PHE A 52 5.25 1.47 10.37
CA PHE A 52 5.22 1.34 11.83
C PHE A 52 4.39 2.42 12.54
N SER A 53 4.01 3.51 11.85
CA SER A 53 3.11 4.54 12.38
C SER A 53 1.64 4.13 12.30
N GLU A 54 1.30 3.18 11.43
CA GLU A 54 -0.06 2.67 11.33
C GLU A 54 -0.43 1.87 12.59
N PRO A 55 -1.66 2.04 13.12
CA PRO A 55 -2.16 1.17 14.17
C PRO A 55 -2.10 -0.29 13.72
N SER A 56 -1.63 -1.16 14.62
CA SER A 56 -1.65 -2.60 14.37
C SER A 56 -3.06 -3.04 13.95
N ALA A 57 -3.14 -3.79 12.84
CA ALA A 57 -4.39 -4.43 12.41
C ALA A 57 -4.87 -5.51 13.41
N PHE A 58 -4.01 -5.87 14.36
CA PHE A 58 -4.24 -6.90 15.34
C PHE A 58 -4.16 -6.34 16.76
N ASP A 59 -4.94 -6.92 17.67
CA ASP A 59 -4.89 -6.61 19.09
C ASP A 59 -3.70 -7.28 19.80
N GLU A 60 -3.58 -7.04 21.11
CA GLU A 60 -2.51 -7.61 21.95
C GLU A 60 -2.56 -9.15 22.06
N SER A 61 -3.69 -9.78 21.71
CA SER A 61 -3.85 -11.24 21.79
C SER A 61 -3.27 -11.95 20.56
N PHE A 62 -3.14 -11.25 19.43
CA PHE A 62 -2.64 -11.83 18.21
C PHE A 62 -1.17 -12.24 18.33
N LEU A 63 -0.91 -13.54 18.18
CA LEU A 63 0.42 -14.14 18.37
C LEU A 63 1.03 -13.86 19.75
N ALA A 64 0.21 -13.64 20.78
CA ALA A 64 0.67 -13.47 22.17
C ALA A 64 1.46 -14.70 22.66
N GLU A 65 1.10 -15.89 22.17
CA GLU A 65 1.84 -17.13 22.36
C GLU A 65 2.41 -17.62 21.04
N ARG A 66 3.69 -17.99 21.06
CA ARG A 66 4.35 -18.64 19.92
C ARG A 66 4.43 -20.13 20.18
N GLU A 67 3.66 -20.91 19.43
CA GLU A 67 3.79 -22.36 19.41
C GLU A 67 5.10 -22.76 18.71
N GLN A 68 6.14 -22.98 19.51
CA GLN A 68 7.46 -23.41 19.03
C GLN A 68 7.77 -24.80 19.60
N ASN A 69 7.12 -25.81 19.04
CA ASN A 69 7.38 -27.20 19.40
C ASN A 69 8.84 -27.58 19.10
N ALA A 70 9.36 -28.58 19.82
CA ALA A 70 10.67 -29.12 19.53
C ALA A 70 10.72 -29.64 18.07
N PRO A 71 11.89 -29.55 17.41
CA PRO A 71 12.09 -30.19 16.12
C PRO A 71 11.65 -31.65 16.18
N GLN A 72 10.94 -32.11 15.14
CA GLN A 72 10.56 -33.50 15.04
C GLN A 72 11.81 -34.37 14.95
N GLU A 73 11.89 -35.45 15.73
CA GLU A 73 12.87 -36.50 15.52
C GLU A 73 12.54 -37.22 14.20
N ARG A 74 13.53 -37.26 13.30
CA ARG A 74 13.42 -37.95 12.02
C ARG A 74 14.59 -38.89 11.88
N ASP A 75 14.32 -40.12 11.44
CA ASP A 75 15.35 -40.98 10.91
C ASP A 75 15.79 -40.39 9.58
N PHE A 76 16.91 -39.67 9.63
CA PHE A 76 17.74 -39.52 8.46
C PHE A 76 18.37 -40.89 8.27
N TYR A 77 18.17 -41.52 7.12
CA TYR A 77 18.54 -42.90 6.73
C TYR A 77 17.40 -43.93 6.82
#